data_AF-A0A521STD1-F1
#
_entry.id   AF-A0A521STD1-F1
#
_cell.length_a   1.000
_cell.length_b   1.000
_cell.length_c   1.000
_cell.angle_alpha   90.00
_cell.angle_beta   90.00
_cell.angle_gamma   90.00
#
_symmetry.space_group_name_H-M   'P 1'
#
loop_
_entity.id
_entity.type
_entity.pdbx_description
1 polymer ?
#
loop_
_entity_poly.entity_id
_entity_poly.type
_entity_poly.pdbx_seq_one_letter_code
_entity_poly.pdbx_strand_id
1 'polypeptide(L)'
;MDTLSAAARGMAAQGQTHRVFDWDEAARRIVASNPREAGAGLSEDWEYTGGTIYRDGAPVPADYTYVYLSSNWAAPQLQIDGDIEECWIWDKPESNPHKWDAHTYWPDSALAILREAGLAK
;
A
#
# COMPACT_ATOMS: atom_id res chain seq x y z
N MET A 1 11.55 21.38 -14.30
CA MET A 1 12.12 20.29 -13.48
C MET A 1 13.54 20.08 -13.98
N ASP A 2 14.56 20.42 -13.19
CA ASP A 2 15.96 20.38 -13.62
C ASP A 2 16.51 18.95 -13.60
N THR A 3 17.18 18.55 -14.67
CA THR A 3 17.81 17.22 -14.83
C THR A 3 18.78 16.87 -13.71
N LEU A 4 19.40 17.86 -13.07
CA LEU A 4 20.30 17.68 -11.94
C LEU A 4 19.59 17.22 -10.66
N SER A 5 18.35 17.66 -10.41
CA SER A 5 17.59 17.21 -9.23
C SER A 5 17.00 15.82 -9.43
N ALA A 6 16.66 15.43 -10.66
CA ALA A 6 16.29 14.05 -10.99
C ALA A 6 17.48 13.08 -10.85
N ALA A 7 18.67 13.47 -11.31
CA ALA A 7 19.88 12.65 -11.20
C ALA A 7 20.35 12.51 -9.73
N ALA A 8 20.28 13.58 -8.94
CA ALA A 8 20.62 13.53 -7.52
C ALA A 8 19.65 12.64 -6.71
N ARG A 9 18.35 12.66 -7.03
CA ARG A 9 17.36 11.73 -6.45
C ARG A 9 17.64 10.28 -6.86
N GLY A 10 17.98 10.04 -8.12
CA GLY A 10 18.35 8.71 -8.62
C GLY A 10 19.63 8.13 -8.00
N MET A 11 20.65 8.97 -7.76
CA MET A 11 21.88 8.57 -7.07
C MET A 11 21.67 8.37 -5.57
N ALA A 12 20.83 9.19 -4.91
CA ALA A 12 20.45 8.98 -3.51
C ALA A 12 19.61 7.70 -3.31
N ALA A 13 18.92 7.24 -4.35
CA ALA A 13 18.18 5.97 -4.36
C ALA A 13 19.07 4.73 -4.60
N GLN A 14 20.32 4.90 -5.06
CA GLN A 14 21.28 3.78 -5.13
C GLN A 14 21.69 3.37 -3.70
N GLY A 15 20.95 2.40 -3.15
CA GLY A 15 21.13 1.89 -1.79
C GLY A 15 19.90 2.11 -0.89
N GLN A 16 18.91 2.90 -1.32
CA GLN A 16 17.62 2.95 -0.65
C GLN A 16 16.80 1.76 -1.08
N THR A 17 16.53 0.88 -0.13
CA THR A 17 15.69 -0.27 -0.37
C THR A 17 14.32 0.17 -0.89
N HIS A 18 13.81 -0.50 -1.90
CA HIS A 18 12.45 -0.31 -2.38
C HIS A 18 11.46 -0.57 -1.22
N ARG A 19 10.41 0.24 -1.09
CA ARG A 19 9.31 0.02 -0.16
C ARG A 19 8.14 -0.54 -0.93
N VAL A 20 7.42 -1.48 -0.32
CA VAL A 20 6.19 -2.06 -0.86
C VAL A 20 5.12 -2.02 0.22
N PHE A 21 3.87 -1.87 -0.17
CA PHE A 21 2.75 -1.81 0.77
C PHE A 21 2.60 -3.12 1.54
N ASP A 22 2.40 -2.99 2.84
CA ASP A 22 2.16 -4.14 3.71
C ASP A 22 0.66 -4.48 3.70
N TRP A 23 0.27 -5.32 2.75
CA TRP A 23 -1.12 -5.73 2.57
C TRP A 23 -1.69 -6.47 3.78
N ASP A 24 -0.88 -7.26 4.47
CA ASP A 24 -1.34 -8.01 5.64
C ASP A 24 -1.52 -7.07 6.84
N GLU A 25 -0.62 -6.11 7.03
CA GLU A 25 -0.78 -5.08 8.05
C GLU A 25 -1.99 -4.20 7.77
N ALA A 26 -2.19 -3.80 6.52
CA ALA A 26 -3.39 -3.07 6.12
C ALA A 26 -4.66 -3.87 6.45
N ALA A 27 -4.70 -5.16 6.11
CA ALA A 27 -5.83 -6.03 6.44
C ALA A 27 -6.07 -6.10 7.96
N ARG A 28 -5.01 -6.27 8.77
CA ARG A 28 -5.11 -6.29 10.23
C ARG A 28 -5.68 -4.98 10.79
N ARG A 29 -5.21 -3.83 10.30
CA ARG A 29 -5.68 -2.50 10.75
C ARG A 29 -7.13 -2.26 10.33
N ILE A 30 -7.53 -2.67 9.14
CA ILE A 30 -8.92 -2.61 8.67
C ILE A 30 -9.83 -3.49 9.55
N VAL A 31 -9.41 -4.70 9.89
CA VAL A 31 -10.17 -5.57 10.81
C VAL A 31 -10.31 -4.93 12.19
N ALA A 32 -9.21 -4.37 12.73
CA ALA A 32 -9.20 -3.77 14.07
C ALA A 32 -10.06 -2.51 14.19
N SER A 33 -10.08 -1.68 13.14
CA SER A 33 -10.86 -0.43 13.10
C SER A 33 -12.29 -0.62 12.60
N ASN A 34 -12.55 -1.68 11.83
CA ASN A 34 -13.82 -1.94 11.16
C ASN A 34 -14.39 -0.68 10.44
N PRO A 35 -13.59 -0.06 9.54
CA PRO A 35 -13.95 1.21 8.93
C PRO A 35 -15.00 0.99 7.86
N ARG A 36 -15.71 2.07 7.50
CA ARG A 36 -16.60 2.03 6.34
C ARG A 36 -15.80 2.03 5.03
N GLU A 37 -14.69 2.74 5.01
CA GLU A 37 -13.83 2.90 3.84
C GLU A 37 -12.36 2.97 4.28
N ALA A 38 -11.48 2.34 3.49
CA ALA A 38 -10.05 2.52 3.60
C ALA A 38 -9.41 2.74 2.22
N GLY A 39 -8.43 3.63 2.18
CA GLY A 39 -7.66 3.96 0.98
C GLY A 39 -6.18 3.72 1.17
N ALA A 40 -5.43 3.66 0.08
CA ALA A 40 -3.98 3.58 0.14
C ALA A 40 -3.37 4.41 -0.98
N GLY A 41 -2.18 4.97 -0.73
CA GLY A 41 -1.44 5.80 -1.68
C GLY A 41 0.00 6.06 -1.22
N LEU A 42 0.81 6.73 -2.04
CA LEU A 42 2.15 7.17 -1.64
C LEU A 42 2.11 8.53 -0.93
N SER A 43 2.92 8.69 0.11
CA SER A 43 2.96 9.86 0.99
C SER A 43 3.15 11.22 0.30
N GLU A 44 3.83 11.23 -0.85
CA GLU A 44 4.16 12.44 -1.59
C GLU A 44 3.31 12.62 -2.85
N ASP A 45 2.46 11.65 -3.20
CA ASP A 45 1.70 11.63 -4.45
C ASP A 45 0.41 10.83 -4.33
N TRP A 46 -0.43 11.22 -3.37
CA TRP A 46 -1.73 10.59 -3.16
C TRP A 46 -2.70 10.86 -4.33
N GLU A 47 -2.55 11.98 -5.04
CA GLU A 47 -3.43 12.36 -6.16
C GLU A 47 -3.34 11.38 -7.34
N TYR A 48 -2.14 10.87 -7.64
CA TYR A 48 -1.92 9.97 -8.79
C TYR A 48 -1.67 8.51 -8.39
N THR A 49 -1.40 8.22 -7.12
CA THR A 49 -1.13 6.85 -6.64
C THR A 49 -2.13 6.35 -5.61
N GLY A 50 -2.99 7.24 -5.12
CA GLY A 50 -3.96 6.97 -4.08
C GLY A 50 -5.33 6.56 -4.59
N GLY A 51 -5.97 5.65 -3.87
CA GLY A 51 -7.30 5.15 -4.22
C GLY A 51 -7.94 4.36 -3.09
N THR A 52 -9.26 4.23 -3.14
CA THR A 52 -10.00 3.38 -2.20
C THR A 52 -9.67 1.91 -2.46
N ILE A 53 -9.25 1.17 -1.44
CA ILE A 53 -8.92 -0.25 -1.55
C ILE A 53 -9.93 -1.16 -0.84
N TYR A 54 -10.72 -0.61 0.08
CA TYR A 54 -11.75 -1.32 0.84
C TYR A 54 -12.95 -0.42 1.07
N ARG A 55 -14.16 -0.94 0.87
CA ARG A 55 -15.40 -0.19 1.07
C ARG A 55 -16.55 -1.13 1.43
N ASP A 56 -17.38 -0.68 2.36
CA ASP A 56 -18.65 -1.32 2.73
C ASP A 56 -18.52 -2.82 3.06
N GLY A 57 -17.45 -3.20 3.77
CA GLY A 57 -17.27 -4.58 4.21
C GLY A 57 -16.57 -5.50 3.21
N ALA A 58 -15.96 -4.97 2.15
CA ALA A 58 -15.26 -5.77 1.14
C ALA A 58 -14.09 -5.02 0.47
N PRO A 59 -13.08 -5.75 -0.04
CA PRO A 59 -12.10 -5.22 -0.98
C PRO A 59 -12.77 -4.60 -2.22
N VAL A 60 -12.29 -3.42 -2.63
CA VAL A 60 -12.69 -2.82 -3.91
C VAL A 60 -12.02 -3.60 -5.05
N PRO A 61 -12.73 -4.04 -6.11
CA PRO A 61 -12.08 -4.75 -7.21
C PRO A 61 -11.10 -3.83 -7.95
N ALA A 62 -9.99 -4.39 -8.42
CA ALA A 62 -8.90 -3.64 -9.06
C ALA A 62 -9.33 -2.86 -10.32
N ASP A 63 -10.44 -3.25 -10.97
CA ASP A 63 -10.97 -2.54 -12.13
C ASP A 63 -11.70 -1.22 -11.77
N TYR A 64 -12.04 -1.03 -10.49
CA TYR A 64 -12.80 0.11 -9.98
C TYR A 64 -11.94 1.13 -9.23
N THR A 65 -10.65 0.85 -9.05
CA THR A 65 -9.71 1.69 -8.32
C THR A 65 -8.31 1.56 -8.90
N TYR A 66 -7.49 2.57 -8.73
CA TYR A 66 -6.09 2.52 -9.12
C TYR A 66 -5.24 2.92 -7.92
N VAL A 67 -4.30 2.05 -7.56
CA VAL A 67 -3.31 2.33 -6.53
C VAL A 67 -1.94 1.89 -7.00
N TYR A 68 -0.92 2.68 -6.69
CA TYR A 68 0.47 2.35 -6.97
C TYR A 68 1.28 2.43 -5.68
N LEU A 69 1.47 1.30 -5.02
CA LEU A 69 1.87 1.27 -3.60
C LEU A 69 3.28 0.70 -3.39
N SER A 70 4.18 1.02 -4.30
CA SER A 70 5.54 0.50 -4.31
C SER A 70 6.48 1.59 -4.81
N SER A 71 7.47 1.98 -4.01
CA SER A 71 8.32 3.14 -4.34
C SER A 71 9.67 3.10 -3.64
N ASN A 72 10.69 3.67 -4.30
CA ASN A 72 12.00 3.94 -3.70
C ASN A 72 12.16 5.40 -3.23
N TRP A 73 11.12 6.24 -3.41
CA TRP A 73 11.19 7.68 -3.13
C TRP A 73 10.11 8.16 -2.15
N ALA A 74 8.96 7.49 -2.07
CA ALA A 74 7.87 7.80 -1.13
C ALA A 74 7.49 6.57 -0.30
N ALA A 75 6.84 6.78 0.84
CA ALA A 75 6.34 5.71 1.69
C ALA A 75 4.89 5.36 1.29
N PRO A 76 4.56 4.08 1.04
CA PRO A 76 3.17 3.66 0.98
C PRO A 76 2.45 3.94 2.31
N GLN A 77 1.22 4.42 2.21
CA GLN A 77 0.37 4.83 3.32
C GLN A 77 -0.99 4.18 3.21
N LEU A 78 -1.59 3.94 4.38
CA LEU A 78 -2.96 3.50 4.55
C LEU A 78 -3.77 4.64 5.16
N GLN A 79 -4.95 4.88 4.60
CA GLN A 79 -5.95 5.79 5.13
C GLN A 79 -7.12 4.99 5.69
N ILE A 80 -7.48 5.23 6.96
CA ILE A 80 -8.65 4.65 7.62
C ILE A 80 -9.45 5.79 8.24
N ASP A 81 -10.74 5.92 7.88
CA ASP A 81 -11.66 6.92 8.44
C ASP A 81 -11.12 8.38 8.46
N GLY A 82 -10.19 8.70 7.54
CA GLY A 82 -9.58 10.03 7.40
C GLY A 82 -8.17 10.14 7.98
N ASP A 83 -7.74 9.20 8.83
CA ASP A 83 -6.39 9.15 9.38
C ASP A 83 -5.44 8.44 8.42
N ILE A 84 -4.32 9.08 8.09
CA ILE A 84 -3.31 8.56 7.14
C ILE A 84 -2.05 8.20 7.91
N GLU A 85 -1.63 6.95 7.78
CA GLU A 85 -0.41 6.44 8.42
C GLU A 85 0.45 5.64 7.43
N GLU A 86 1.75 5.56 7.70
CA GLU A 86 2.64 4.68 6.93
C GLU A 86 2.26 3.21 7.10
N CYS A 87 2.26 2.48 5.98
CA CYS A 87 1.95 1.05 5.93
C CYS A 87 2.77 0.40 4.82
N TRP A 88 4.00 0.00 5.15
CA TRP A 88 4.94 -0.55 4.18
C TRP A 88 5.97 -1.46 4.84
N ILE A 89 6.55 -2.33 4.02
CA ILE A 89 7.72 -3.16 4.34
C ILE A 89 8.82 -2.91 3.31
N TRP A 90 10.06 -3.22 3.68
CA TRP A 90 11.17 -3.20 2.74
C TRP A 90 11.05 -4.36 1.75
N ASP A 91 11.29 -4.10 0.48
CA ASP A 91 11.41 -5.12 -0.56
C ASP A 91 12.77 -5.82 -0.47
N LYS A 92 12.90 -6.66 0.56
CA LYS A 92 14.02 -7.59 0.75
C LYS A 92 13.48 -8.94 1.16
N PRO A 93 14.18 -10.05 0.87
CA PRO A 93 13.73 -11.39 1.23
C PRO A 93 13.33 -11.57 2.69
N GLU A 94 13.96 -10.85 3.63
CA GLU A 94 13.71 -10.97 5.06
C GLU A 94 12.41 -10.29 5.52
N SER A 95 12.01 -9.22 4.84
CA SER A 95 10.83 -8.41 5.21
C SER A 95 9.65 -8.65 4.26
N ASN A 96 9.92 -8.96 3.00
CA ASN A 96 8.96 -9.24 1.93
C ASN A 96 9.13 -10.68 1.40
N PRO A 97 8.90 -11.72 2.23
CA PRO A 97 9.06 -13.11 1.81
C PRO A 97 8.04 -13.50 0.71
N HIS A 98 6.93 -12.77 0.62
CA HIS A 98 5.89 -12.95 -0.38
C HIS A 98 6.22 -12.30 -1.73
N LYS A 99 7.30 -11.52 -1.82
CA LYS A 99 7.71 -10.79 -3.02
C LYS A 99 6.61 -9.87 -3.56
N TRP A 100 5.90 -9.19 -2.67
CA TRP A 100 4.96 -8.16 -3.05
C TRP A 100 5.66 -7.03 -3.79
N ASP A 101 4.97 -6.46 -4.77
CA ASP A 101 5.49 -5.44 -5.67
C ASP A 101 4.40 -4.44 -6.04
N ALA A 102 4.67 -3.59 -7.04
CA ALA A 102 3.72 -2.59 -7.54
C ALA A 102 2.44 -3.17 -8.14
N HIS A 103 2.44 -4.46 -8.53
CA HIS A 103 1.31 -5.14 -9.15
C HIS A 103 0.52 -6.00 -8.15
N THR A 104 1.02 -6.11 -6.92
CA THR A 104 0.34 -6.83 -5.86
C THR A 104 -0.88 -6.04 -5.41
N TYR A 105 -2.06 -6.68 -5.45
CA TYR A 105 -3.31 -6.09 -5.02
C TYR A 105 -4.14 -7.15 -4.29
N TRP A 106 -4.44 -6.91 -3.01
CA TRP A 106 -5.13 -7.87 -2.12
C TRP A 106 -4.63 -9.33 -2.29
N PRO A 107 -3.37 -9.62 -1.90
CA PRO A 107 -2.83 -10.97 -1.97
C PRO A 107 -3.63 -11.95 -1.09
N ASP A 108 -3.51 -13.25 -1.37
CA ASP A 108 -4.28 -14.29 -0.67
C ASP A 108 -4.12 -14.25 0.86
N SER A 109 -2.95 -13.86 1.37
CA SER A 109 -2.69 -13.68 2.82
C SER A 109 -3.55 -12.58 3.44
N ALA A 110 -3.63 -11.42 2.80
CA ALA A 110 -4.43 -10.29 3.25
C ALA A 110 -5.93 -10.59 3.14
N LEU A 111 -6.34 -11.26 2.05
CA LEU A 111 -7.71 -11.73 1.87
C LEU A 111 -8.10 -12.76 2.94
N ALA A 112 -7.20 -13.66 3.33
CA ALA A 112 -7.45 -14.61 4.41
C ALA A 112 -7.74 -13.88 5.73
N ILE A 113 -6.96 -12.86 6.09
CA ILE A 113 -7.19 -12.04 7.29
C ILE A 113 -8.59 -11.41 7.28
N LEU A 114 -9.02 -10.84 6.14
CA LEU A 114 -10.36 -10.26 6.01
C LEU A 114 -11.47 -11.32 6.11
N ARG A 115 -11.28 -12.48 5.47
CA ARG A 115 -12.25 -13.60 5.49
C ARG A 115 -12.43 -14.16 6.90
N GLU A 116 -11.34 -14.34 7.64
CA GLU A 116 -11.36 -14.79 9.04
C GLU A 116 -12.13 -13.83 9.95
N ALA A 117 -12.10 -12.53 9.65
CA ALA A 117 -12.89 -11.50 10.32
C ALA A 117 -14.34 -11.35 9.80
N GLY A 118 -14.71 -12.06 8.73
CA GLY A 118 -16.03 -11.93 8.09
C GLY A 118 -16.21 -10.68 7.21
N LEU A 119 -15.12 -10.00 6.84
CA LEU A 119 -15.06 -8.75 6.04
C LEU A 119 -14.65 -8.98 4.58
N ALA A 120 -14.67 -10.23 4.12
CA ALA A 120 -14.54 -10.58 2.71
C ALA A 120 -15.45 -11.79 2.45
N LYS A 121 -16.53 -11.57 1.70
CA LYS A 121 -17.50 -12.61 1.30
C LYS A 121 -17.26 -13.06 -0.14
#